data_AF-A0A969AZV2-F1
#
_entry.id   AF-A0A969AZV2-F1
#
_cell.length_a   1.000
_cell.length_b   1.000
_cell.length_c   1.000
_cell.angle_alpha   90.00
_cell.angle_beta   90.00
_cell.angle_gamma   90.00
#
_symmetry.space_group_name_H-M   'P 1'
#
loop_
_entity.id
_entity.type
_entity.pdbx_description
1 polymer ?
#
loop_
_entity_poly.entity_id
_entity_poly.type
_entity_poly.pdbx_seq_one_letter_code
_entity_poly.pdbx_strand_id
1 'polypeptide(L)'
;MDANTINNKLERALIKNEILPFILGEGEYFIADREYGGHWPLGSYKQNIKPFLEETSGVLPDVFWEKLKFIIKNSKDGNILLDLIVAHLIPYFYGDDNELIRKRKTGTPSYIISLIRNYLMDNKESLLKDKRGSGVEWNSKEGLWGSIRSNLKLILDRGGPNFL
;
A
#
# COMPACT_ATOMS: atom_id res chain seq x y z
N MET A 1 -24.01 -5.70 -12.05
CA MET A 1 -22.84 -6.14 -12.84
C MET A 1 -22.30 -7.41 -12.20
N ASP A 2 -22.04 -8.44 -12.98
CA ASP A 2 -21.31 -9.63 -12.50
C ASP A 2 -19.84 -9.23 -12.29
N ALA A 3 -19.27 -9.54 -11.13
CA ALA A 3 -17.88 -9.19 -10.82
C ALA A 3 -16.88 -9.97 -11.69
N ASN A 4 -17.32 -10.99 -12.43
CA ASN A 4 -16.50 -11.75 -13.38
C ASN A 4 -16.28 -11.05 -14.74
N THR A 5 -16.99 -9.96 -15.04
CA THR A 5 -16.80 -9.16 -16.27
C THR A 5 -15.92 -7.93 -16.08
N ILE A 6 -15.45 -7.68 -14.86
CA ILE A 6 -14.61 -6.52 -14.52
C ILE A 6 -13.15 -6.86 -14.78
N ASN A 7 -12.55 -6.20 -15.77
CA ASN A 7 -11.15 -6.42 -16.14
C ASN A 7 -10.16 -5.84 -15.12
N ASN A 8 -10.55 -4.79 -14.38
CA ASN A 8 -9.69 -4.16 -13.38
C ASN A 8 -9.75 -4.91 -12.03
N LYS A 9 -8.60 -5.43 -11.56
CA LYS A 9 -8.56 -6.23 -10.33
C LYS A 9 -8.84 -5.42 -9.07
N LEU A 10 -8.49 -4.13 -9.02
CA LEU A 10 -8.79 -3.28 -7.86
C LEU A 10 -10.31 -3.08 -7.72
N GLU A 11 -10.99 -2.75 -8.81
CA GLU A 11 -12.44 -2.57 -8.80
C GLU A 11 -13.16 -3.85 -8.34
N ARG A 12 -12.75 -5.00 -8.89
CA ARG A 12 -13.26 -6.30 -8.46
C ARG A 12 -13.01 -6.55 -6.97
N ALA A 13 -11.81 -6.25 -6.47
CA ALA A 13 -11.48 -6.40 -5.05
C ALA A 13 -12.33 -5.50 -4.14
N LEU A 14 -12.65 -4.28 -4.58
CA LEU A 14 -13.54 -3.38 -3.86
C LEU A 14 -14.94 -3.99 -3.73
N ILE A 15 -15.50 -4.49 -4.83
CA ILE A 15 -16.85 -5.09 -4.91
C ILE A 15 -16.94 -6.40 -4.12
N LYS A 16 -15.98 -7.32 -4.30
CA LYS A 16 -15.98 -8.64 -3.67
C LYS A 16 -15.49 -8.64 -2.22
N ASN A 17 -15.04 -7.50 -1.69
CA ASN A 17 -14.42 -7.40 -0.37
C ASN A 17 -13.08 -8.15 -0.24
N GLU A 18 -12.28 -8.13 -1.30
CA GLU A 18 -11.01 -8.85 -1.44
C GLU A 18 -9.80 -7.90 -1.41
N ILE A 19 -9.90 -6.76 -0.70
CA ILE A 19 -8.79 -5.79 -0.59
C ILE A 19 -7.57 -6.39 0.11
N LEU A 20 -7.75 -7.26 1.11
CA LEU A 20 -6.61 -7.93 1.74
C LEU A 20 -5.87 -8.85 0.74
N PRO A 21 -6.54 -9.81 0.08
CA PRO A 21 -5.92 -10.59 -0.99
C PRO A 21 -5.26 -9.73 -2.09
N PHE A 22 -5.89 -8.60 -2.46
CA PHE A 22 -5.32 -7.67 -3.44
C PHE A 22 -3.98 -7.08 -2.98
N ILE A 23 -3.91 -6.58 -1.73
CA ILE A 23 -2.69 -5.99 -1.16
C ILE A 23 -1.60 -7.05 -0.95
N LEU A 24 -1.99 -8.25 -0.55
CA LEU A 24 -1.05 -9.36 -0.35
C LEU A 24 -0.59 -10.00 -1.66
N GLY A 25 -1.28 -9.72 -2.78
CA GLY A 25 -1.04 -10.38 -4.05
C GLY A 25 -1.40 -11.87 -4.01
N GLU A 26 -2.46 -12.25 -3.30
CA GLU A 26 -2.88 -13.65 -3.20
C GLU A 26 -3.70 -14.09 -4.42
N GLY A 27 -3.51 -15.35 -4.81
CA GLY A 27 -4.27 -15.98 -5.90
C GLY A 27 -4.18 -15.17 -7.20
N GLU A 28 -5.33 -14.76 -7.72
CA GLU A 28 -5.42 -14.02 -8.98
C GLU A 28 -4.89 -12.58 -8.91
N TYR A 29 -4.62 -12.05 -7.71
CA TYR A 29 -4.02 -10.72 -7.52
C TYR A 29 -2.49 -10.74 -7.60
N PHE A 30 -1.87 -11.93 -7.62
CA PHE A 30 -0.43 -12.06 -7.72
C PHE A 30 0.11 -11.44 -9.01
N ILE A 31 1.22 -10.72 -8.88
CA ILE A 31 1.99 -10.13 -9.96
C ILE A 31 3.43 -10.34 -9.57
N ALA A 32 4.17 -11.13 -10.34
CA ALA A 32 5.53 -11.50 -10.01
C ALA A 32 6.48 -10.31 -10.12
N ASP A 33 7.27 -10.06 -9.08
CA ASP A 33 8.45 -9.20 -9.15
C ASP A 33 9.59 -9.99 -9.81
N ARG A 34 10.10 -9.48 -10.94
CA ARG A 34 11.15 -10.16 -11.72
C ARG A 34 12.55 -9.93 -11.13
N GLU A 35 12.72 -8.94 -10.27
CA GLU A 35 14.01 -8.54 -9.72
C GLU A 35 14.24 -9.16 -8.34
N TYR A 36 13.23 -9.12 -7.48
CA TYR A 36 13.35 -9.55 -6.08
C TYR A 36 12.47 -10.75 -5.71
N GLY A 37 11.62 -11.22 -6.62
CA GLY A 37 10.63 -12.27 -6.35
C GLY A 37 9.46 -11.79 -5.48
N GLY A 38 8.42 -12.64 -5.37
CA GLY A 38 7.21 -12.30 -4.62
C GLY A 38 6.24 -11.39 -5.38
N HIS A 39 5.27 -10.83 -4.65
CA HIS A 39 4.29 -9.90 -5.24
C HIS A 39 4.96 -8.54 -5.51
N TRP A 40 4.63 -7.91 -6.64
CA TRP A 40 5.19 -6.64 -7.10
C TRP A 40 4.21 -5.46 -6.92
N PRO A 41 4.32 -4.66 -5.85
CA PRO A 41 3.39 -3.55 -5.58
C PRO A 41 3.32 -2.49 -6.68
N LEU A 42 4.45 -2.18 -7.33
CA LEU A 42 4.50 -1.24 -8.45
C LEU A 42 3.82 -1.83 -9.70
N GLY A 43 3.94 -3.13 -9.93
CA GLY A 43 3.21 -3.83 -10.99
C GLY A 43 1.71 -3.77 -10.76
N SER A 44 1.27 -4.04 -9.53
CA SER A 44 -0.13 -3.91 -9.12
C SER A 44 -0.67 -2.51 -9.32
N TYR A 45 0.13 -1.49 -8.96
CA TYR A 45 -0.22 -0.11 -9.23
C TYR A 45 -0.39 0.16 -10.73
N LYS A 46 0.60 -0.18 -11.55
CA LYS A 46 0.59 0.10 -13.00
C LYS A 46 -0.56 -0.61 -13.72
N GLN A 47 -0.88 -1.84 -13.34
CA GLN A 47 -1.88 -2.67 -14.02
C GLN A 47 -3.32 -2.43 -13.54
N ASN A 48 -3.51 -2.07 -12.26
CA ASN A 48 -4.85 -2.06 -11.66
C ASN A 48 -5.18 -0.72 -10.99
N ILE A 49 -4.30 -0.17 -10.15
CA ILE A 49 -4.61 1.05 -9.40
C ILE A 49 -4.62 2.27 -10.32
N LYS A 50 -3.56 2.47 -11.12
CA LYS A 50 -3.43 3.63 -12.01
C LYS A 50 -4.58 3.71 -13.01
N PRO A 51 -4.92 2.65 -13.79
CA PRO A 51 -6.05 2.72 -14.72
C PRO A 51 -7.37 3.03 -14.03
N PHE A 52 -7.63 2.41 -12.87
CA PHE A 52 -8.83 2.70 -12.08
C PHE A 52 -8.91 4.18 -11.67
N LEU A 53 -7.77 4.78 -11.27
CA LEU A 53 -7.73 6.18 -10.87
C LEU A 53 -7.87 7.15 -12.05
N GLU A 54 -7.38 6.77 -13.24
CA GLU A 54 -7.52 7.55 -14.48
C GLU A 54 -8.97 7.58 -14.98
N GLU A 55 -9.73 6.51 -14.75
CA GLU A 55 -11.15 6.42 -15.11
C GLU A 55 -12.08 7.04 -14.05
N THR A 56 -11.55 7.40 -12.88
CA THR A 56 -12.35 7.91 -11.75
C THR A 56 -11.90 9.30 -11.31
N SER A 57 -11.66 9.50 -10.02
CA SER A 57 -11.40 10.82 -9.43
C SER A 57 -9.92 11.12 -9.25
N GLY A 58 -9.02 10.21 -9.65
CA GLY A 58 -7.58 10.30 -9.36
C GLY A 58 -7.20 10.00 -7.91
N VAL A 59 -8.18 9.75 -7.02
CA VAL A 59 -7.98 9.36 -5.62
C VAL A 59 -8.65 8.04 -5.28
N LEU A 60 -8.08 7.30 -4.33
CA LEU A 60 -8.69 6.07 -3.83
C LEU A 60 -10.02 6.38 -3.11
N PRO A 61 -11.09 5.59 -3.34
CA PRO A 61 -12.40 5.87 -2.78
C PRO A 61 -12.46 5.56 -1.27
N ASP A 62 -13.37 6.19 -0.54
CA ASP A 62 -13.52 6.01 0.92
C ASP A 62 -13.67 4.55 1.35
N VAL A 63 -14.37 3.76 0.54
CA VAL A 63 -14.55 2.31 0.78
C VAL A 63 -13.22 1.54 0.79
N PHE A 64 -12.21 1.98 0.04
CA PHE A 64 -10.87 1.42 0.10
C PHE A 64 -10.24 1.70 1.48
N TRP A 65 -10.31 2.95 1.94
CA TRP A 65 -9.72 3.37 3.22
C TRP A 65 -10.38 2.71 4.42
N GLU A 66 -11.71 2.60 4.44
CA GLU A 66 -12.41 1.90 5.54
C GLU A 66 -12.08 0.41 5.58
N LYS A 67 -11.94 -0.24 4.42
CA LYS A 67 -11.48 -1.65 4.36
C LYS A 67 -10.04 -1.78 4.86
N LEU A 68 -9.15 -0.86 4.46
CA LEU A 68 -7.75 -0.84 4.91
C LEU A 68 -7.62 -0.70 6.43
N LYS A 69 -8.43 0.18 7.03
CA LYS A 69 -8.53 0.36 8.49
C LYS A 69 -8.91 -0.94 9.21
N PHE A 70 -9.89 -1.67 8.68
CA PHE A 70 -10.29 -2.96 9.25
C PHE A 70 -9.16 -3.99 9.11
N ILE A 71 -8.51 -4.03 7.95
CA ILE A 71 -7.41 -4.96 7.64
C ILE A 71 -6.21 -4.76 8.58
N ILE A 72 -5.73 -3.52 8.75
CA ILE A 72 -4.58 -3.23 9.63
C ILE A 72 -4.88 -3.64 11.09
N LYS A 73 -6.10 -3.41 11.57
CA LYS A 73 -6.48 -3.73 12.95
C LYS A 73 -6.63 -5.23 13.24
N ASN A 74 -6.87 -6.05 12.22
CA ASN A 74 -7.20 -7.47 12.39
C ASN A 74 -6.18 -8.42 11.74
N SER A 75 -5.04 -7.90 11.29
CA SER A 75 -4.04 -8.72 10.61
C SER A 75 -3.36 -9.70 11.56
N LYS A 76 -3.18 -10.94 11.10
CA LYS A 76 -2.37 -11.95 11.80
C LYS A 76 -0.86 -11.71 11.62
N ASP A 77 -0.47 -11.17 10.46
CA ASP A 77 0.91 -10.80 10.14
C ASP A 77 0.96 -9.33 9.74
N GLY A 78 0.81 -8.46 10.74
CA GLY A 78 0.71 -7.03 10.49
C GLY A 78 2.03 -6.39 10.02
N ASN A 79 3.18 -7.02 10.24
CA ASN A 79 4.48 -6.53 9.79
C ASN A 79 4.58 -6.55 8.26
N ILE A 80 4.39 -7.73 7.65
CA ILE A 80 4.40 -7.87 6.18
C ILE A 80 3.27 -7.10 5.54
N LEU A 81 2.09 -7.10 6.17
CA LEU A 81 0.98 -6.29 5.69
C LEU A 81 1.35 -4.81 5.64
N LEU A 82 1.95 -4.26 6.71
CA LEU A 82 2.35 -2.84 6.72
C LEU A 82 3.37 -2.54 5.63
N ASP A 83 4.36 -3.42 5.43
CA ASP A 83 5.36 -3.27 4.36
C ASP A 83 4.71 -3.18 2.98
N LEU A 84 3.78 -4.10 2.67
CA LEU A 84 3.06 -4.14 1.39
C LEU A 84 2.11 -2.95 1.20
N ILE A 85 1.39 -2.53 2.26
CA ILE A 85 0.55 -1.33 2.22
C ILE A 85 1.40 -0.12 1.84
N VAL A 86 2.52 0.09 2.55
CA VAL A 86 3.41 1.23 2.29
C VAL A 86 4.00 1.15 0.89
N ALA A 87 4.39 -0.03 0.43
CA ALA A 87 4.90 -0.24 -0.92
C ALA A 87 3.87 0.12 -2.01
N HIS A 88 2.57 -0.14 -1.81
CA HIS A 88 1.52 0.33 -2.72
C HIS A 88 1.26 1.84 -2.66
N LEU A 89 1.49 2.48 -1.50
CA LEU A 89 1.31 3.92 -1.36
C LEU A 89 2.43 4.73 -2.03
N ILE A 90 3.65 4.19 -2.17
CA ILE A 90 4.77 4.86 -2.85
C ILE A 90 4.39 5.33 -4.26
N PRO A 91 3.94 4.46 -5.19
CA PRO A 91 3.56 4.90 -6.53
C PRO A 91 2.26 5.73 -6.54
N TYR A 92 1.38 5.57 -5.55
CA TYR A 92 0.20 6.42 -5.40
C TYR A 92 0.55 7.87 -5.05
N PHE A 93 1.63 8.12 -4.30
CA PHE A 93 2.15 9.47 -4.05
C PHE A 93 3.34 9.83 -4.95
N TYR A 94 3.46 9.19 -6.11
CA TYR A 94 4.51 9.48 -7.09
C TYR A 94 3.91 10.06 -8.38
N GLY A 95 4.45 11.20 -8.82
CA GLY A 95 4.10 11.84 -10.09
C GLY A 95 4.66 13.25 -10.19
N ASP A 96 4.61 13.83 -11.38
CA ASP A 96 5.07 15.20 -11.65
C ASP A 96 3.93 16.24 -11.49
N ASP A 97 2.70 15.77 -11.32
CA ASP A 97 1.52 16.61 -11.12
C ASP A 97 1.33 16.92 -9.62
N ASN A 98 1.78 18.11 -9.23
CA ASN A 98 1.67 18.62 -7.87
C ASN A 98 0.21 18.79 -7.41
N GLU A 99 -0.73 19.07 -8.31
CA GLU A 99 -2.14 19.21 -7.95
C GLU A 99 -2.75 17.84 -7.62
N LEU A 100 -2.46 16.83 -8.43
CA LEU A 100 -2.90 15.46 -8.16
C LEU A 100 -2.33 14.94 -6.84
N ILE A 101 -1.03 15.17 -6.57
CA ILE A 101 -0.40 14.79 -5.30
C ILE A 101 -1.09 15.49 -4.12
N ARG A 102 -1.35 16.79 -4.24
CA ARG A 102 -2.08 17.55 -3.21
C ARG A 102 -3.47 16.95 -2.98
N LYS A 103 -4.20 16.62 -4.05
CA LYS A 103 -5.52 16.00 -3.98
C LYS A 103 -5.48 14.64 -3.28
N ARG A 104 -4.52 13.78 -3.63
CA ARG A 104 -4.32 12.47 -2.99
C ARG A 104 -3.97 12.60 -1.52
N LYS A 105 -3.12 13.58 -1.15
CA LYS A 105 -2.79 13.87 0.24
C LYS A 105 -4.02 14.30 1.03
N THR A 106 -4.80 15.26 0.52
CA THR A 106 -6.02 15.73 1.20
C THR A 106 -7.13 14.68 1.22
N GLY A 107 -7.17 13.81 0.22
CA GLY A 107 -8.11 12.69 0.13
C GLY A 107 -7.68 11.45 0.94
N THR A 108 -6.53 11.48 1.61
CA THR A 108 -6.12 10.40 2.51
C THR A 108 -6.68 10.69 3.90
N PRO A 109 -7.53 9.81 4.47
CA PRO A 109 -8.14 10.08 5.77
C PRO A 109 -7.12 10.18 6.90
N SER A 110 -7.30 11.15 7.80
CA SER A 110 -6.39 11.38 8.94
C SER A 110 -6.28 10.17 9.88
N TYR A 111 -7.34 9.35 9.97
CA TYR A 111 -7.31 8.12 10.74
C TYR A 111 -6.38 7.07 10.12
N ILE A 112 -6.23 7.01 8.79
CA ILE A 112 -5.27 6.10 8.13
C ILE A 112 -3.85 6.55 8.42
N ILE A 113 -3.61 7.86 8.33
CA ILE A 113 -2.30 8.45 8.64
C ILE A 113 -1.90 8.08 10.08
N SER A 114 -2.81 8.26 11.02
CA SER A 114 -2.57 7.94 12.43
C SER A 114 -2.41 6.44 12.67
N LEU A 115 -3.20 5.60 11.98
CA LEU A 115 -3.15 4.16 12.13
C LEU A 115 -1.81 3.57 11.64
N ILE A 116 -1.32 4.02 10.49
CA ILE A 116 0.00 3.61 9.96
C ILE A 116 1.12 4.08 10.89
N ARG A 117 1.09 5.35 11.33
CA ARG A 117 2.08 5.90 12.27
C ARG A 117 2.13 5.08 13.56
N ASN A 118 0.98 4.87 14.18
CA ASN A 118 0.91 4.17 15.46
C ASN A 118 1.33 2.72 15.29
N TYR A 119 0.88 2.02 14.24
CA TYR A 119 1.31 0.65 13.98
C TYR A 119 2.84 0.57 13.87
N LEU A 120 3.46 1.46 13.10
CA LEU A 120 4.92 1.52 12.98
C LEU A 120 5.53 1.63 14.37
N MET A 121 5.21 2.69 15.11
CA MET A 121 5.81 3.00 16.42
C MET A 121 5.58 1.89 17.46
N ASP A 122 4.36 1.38 17.56
CA ASP A 122 3.97 0.38 18.56
C ASP A 122 4.63 -0.99 18.28
N ASN A 123 4.97 -1.30 17.03
CA ASN A 123 5.55 -2.58 16.62
C ASN A 123 7.05 -2.51 16.30
N LYS A 124 7.74 -1.44 16.70
CA LYS A 124 9.16 -1.21 16.40
C LYS A 124 10.05 -2.43 16.62
N GLU A 125 9.98 -3.05 17.80
CA GLU A 125 10.83 -4.19 18.16
C GLU A 125 10.58 -5.43 17.29
N SER A 126 9.32 -5.66 16.90
CA SER A 126 8.95 -6.75 16.00
C SER A 126 9.50 -6.48 14.59
N LEU A 127 9.32 -5.25 14.10
CA LEU A 127 9.76 -4.83 12.77
C LEU A 127 11.28 -4.80 12.61
N LEU A 128 12.03 -4.48 13.66
CA LEU A 128 13.50 -4.51 13.65
C LEU A 128 14.07 -5.93 13.43
N LYS A 129 13.36 -6.96 13.90
CA LYS A 129 13.77 -8.36 13.80
C LYS A 129 13.26 -9.03 12.52
N ASP A 130 12.22 -8.48 11.92
CA ASP A 130 11.60 -9.03 10.72
C ASP A 130 12.38 -8.64 9.46
N LYS A 131 12.80 -9.64 8.68
CA LYS A 131 13.58 -9.47 7.45
C LYS A 131 12.86 -10.00 6.21
N ARG A 132 11.59 -10.40 6.35
CA ARG A 132 10.83 -11.11 5.31
C ARG A 132 10.37 -10.21 4.16
N GLY A 133 10.53 -8.89 4.27
CA GLY A 133 10.22 -7.94 3.20
C GLY A 133 11.20 -8.02 2.03
N SER A 134 10.72 -7.70 0.83
CA SER A 134 11.53 -7.75 -0.39
C SER A 134 12.76 -6.85 -0.29
N GLY A 135 13.95 -7.41 -0.52
CA GLY A 135 15.23 -6.69 -0.43
C GLY A 135 15.66 -6.25 0.98
N VAL A 136 14.89 -6.54 2.03
CA VAL A 136 15.18 -6.06 3.40
C VAL A 136 16.41 -6.74 3.99
N GLU A 137 16.58 -8.05 3.76
CA GLU A 137 17.76 -8.78 4.21
C GLU A 137 19.07 -8.21 3.66
N TRP A 138 19.04 -7.64 2.44
CA TRP A 138 20.22 -7.10 1.78
C TRP A 138 20.42 -5.59 2.04
N ASN A 139 19.33 -4.84 2.18
CA ASN A 139 19.37 -3.37 2.11
C ASN A 139 19.05 -2.65 3.43
N SER A 140 18.57 -3.36 4.47
CA SER A 140 18.19 -2.74 5.75
C SER A 140 18.89 -3.36 6.94
N LYS A 141 19.70 -2.57 7.64
CA LYS A 141 20.28 -2.95 8.94
C LYS A 141 19.26 -2.95 10.08
N GLU A 142 18.08 -2.38 9.85
CA GLU A 142 17.01 -2.21 10.83
C GLU A 142 15.75 -3.02 10.44
N GLY A 143 15.91 -4.13 9.70
CA GLY A 143 14.79 -4.97 9.29
C GLY A 143 13.71 -4.20 8.52
N LEU A 144 12.46 -4.65 8.64
CA LEU A 144 11.29 -3.96 8.06
C LEU A 144 11.11 -2.54 8.61
N TRP A 145 11.51 -2.28 9.87
CA TRP A 145 11.39 -0.94 10.46
C TRP A 145 12.12 0.11 9.62
N GLY A 146 13.39 -0.15 9.28
CA GLY A 146 14.20 0.76 8.46
C GLY A 146 13.65 0.95 7.04
N SER A 147 13.23 -0.16 6.41
CA SER A 147 12.62 -0.16 5.07
C SER A 147 11.35 0.68 5.02
N ILE A 148 10.39 0.38 5.90
CA ILE A 148 9.09 1.07 5.97
C ILE A 148 9.30 2.55 6.27
N ARG A 149 10.12 2.89 7.27
CA ARG A 149 10.41 4.30 7.61
C ARG A 149 11.00 5.05 6.43
N SER A 150 11.90 4.43 5.67
CA SER A 150 12.50 5.05 4.47
C SER A 150 11.47 5.28 3.38
N ASN A 151 10.57 4.32 3.15
CA ASN A 151 9.49 4.46 2.19
C ASN A 151 8.45 5.53 2.60
N LEU A 152 8.11 5.62 3.89
CA LEU A 152 7.23 6.67 4.40
C LEU A 152 7.87 8.05 4.30
N LYS A 153 9.19 8.15 4.54
CA LYS A 153 9.93 9.39 4.30
C LYS A 153 9.91 9.78 2.83
N LEU A 154 10.11 8.82 1.92
CA LEU A 154 10.03 9.06 0.48
C LEU A 154 8.65 9.59 0.06
N ILE A 155 7.56 9.06 0.64
CA ILE A 155 6.20 9.56 0.42
C ILE A 155 6.07 11.02 0.87
N LEU A 156 6.60 11.35 2.06
CA LEU A 156 6.58 12.72 2.58
C LEU A 156 7.38 13.69 1.70
N ASP A 157 8.60 13.29 1.30
CA ASP A 157 9.49 14.10 0.45
C ASP A 157 8.88 14.37 -0.93
N ARG A 158 7.98 13.49 -1.40
CA ARG A 158 7.19 13.65 -2.62
C ARG A 158 5.91 14.48 -2.44
N GLY A 159 5.73 15.12 -1.29
CA GLY A 159 4.57 15.96 -1.00
C GLY A 159 3.34 15.21 -0.49
N GLY A 160 3.47 13.91 -0.18
CA GLY A 160 2.42 13.10 0.41
C GLY A 160 2.10 13.43 1.88
N PRO A 161 1.23 12.63 2.53
CA PRO A 161 0.95 12.76 3.95
C PRO A 161 2.17 12.43 4.82
N ASN A 162 2.26 13.06 5.99
CA ASN A 162 3.24 12.67 6.99
C ASN A 162 2.72 11.47 7.79
N PHE A 163 3.27 10.28 7.53
CA PHE A 163 2.98 9.04 8.26
C PHE A 163 3.98 8.75 9.40
N LEU A 164 5.02 9.58 9.55
CA LEU A 164 6.02 9.48 10.62
C LEU A 164 5.62 10.32 11.84
#